data_AF-A0A323TU06-F1
#
_entry.id   AF-A0A323TU06-F1
#
_cell.length_a   1.000
_cell.length_b   1.000
_cell.length_c   1.000
_cell.angle_alpha   90.00
_cell.angle_beta   90.00
_cell.angle_gamma   90.00
#
_symmetry.space_group_name_H-M   'P 1'
#
loop_
_entity.id
_entity.type
_entity.pdbx_description
1 polymer ?
#
loop_
_entity_poly.entity_id
_entity_poly.type
_entity_poly.pdbx_seq_one_letter_code
_entity_poly.pdbx_strand_id
1 'polypeptide(L)'
;MKKSYILAIFIFLGKFFFGATEKEMNILDLDQDEKTGLVYIKDSKKLFTGVGKTYYESGKLESIFHFKDGILEGNGMGYYESGKIDFTSNFTNGNINGIAKSYYESGKIRTEKNFIDGKLDGSSKGYYENTKIAYEENYLNGKLNGNSKFYYENGNLKAELFYQNDMLDGAVTEYLEDGQKKSVSNYKNGKLEGENLSYYKNGNLYIEANYINNELDGDIKVYKKNGDLDYIAPYKNGKPLTAKKLKASDDMVDEISQDLREILGDDIKITVKEENTLEDENKFSN
;
A
#
# COMPACT_ATOMS: atom_id res chain seq x y z
N MET A 1 9.37 20.87 -75.68
CA MET A 1 8.54 20.18 -74.68
C MET A 1 8.17 21.18 -73.59
N LYS A 2 6.88 21.29 -73.27
CA LYS A 2 6.27 22.23 -72.31
C LYS A 2 6.66 21.92 -70.86
N LYS A 3 6.67 22.95 -70.01
CA LYS A 3 6.17 23.03 -68.61
C LYS A 3 6.48 24.46 -68.11
N SER A 4 5.65 25.47 -68.37
CA SER A 4 4.43 25.91 -67.63
C SER A 4 4.60 26.02 -66.11
N TYR A 5 4.63 27.27 -65.64
CA TYR A 5 4.50 27.70 -64.24
C TYR A 5 3.07 27.47 -63.71
N ILE A 6 2.93 27.04 -62.46
CA ILE A 6 1.74 27.29 -61.65
C ILE A 6 2.19 27.75 -60.26
N LEU A 7 1.95 29.04 -60.01
CA LEU A 7 1.95 29.69 -58.71
C LEU A 7 0.74 29.14 -57.93
N ALA A 8 0.99 28.26 -56.96
CA ALA A 8 -0.06 27.77 -56.08
C ALA A 8 -0.28 28.79 -54.94
N ILE A 9 -1.27 29.65 -55.14
CA ILE A 9 -1.91 30.44 -54.08
C ILE A 9 -2.63 29.44 -53.17
N PHE A 10 -2.05 29.13 -52.01
CA PHE A 10 -2.82 28.48 -50.94
C PHE A 10 -3.67 29.54 -50.25
N ILE A 11 -4.92 29.65 -50.69
CA ILE A 11 -5.98 30.27 -49.91
C ILE A 11 -6.14 29.42 -48.65
N PHE A 12 -5.60 29.89 -47.53
CA PHE A 12 -5.88 29.34 -46.22
C PHE A 12 -7.34 29.69 -45.89
N LEU A 13 -8.28 28.88 -46.36
CA LEU A 13 -9.65 28.88 -45.87
C LEU A 13 -9.59 28.42 -44.41
N GLY A 14 -9.43 29.40 -43.53
CA GLY A 14 -9.54 29.24 -42.09
C GLY A 14 -10.85 28.52 -41.80
N LYS A 15 -10.74 27.28 -41.33
CA LYS A 15 -11.84 26.65 -40.60
C LYS A 15 -11.95 27.42 -39.28
N PHE A 16 -12.76 28.48 -39.29
CA PHE A 16 -13.35 29.02 -38.09
C PHE A 16 -14.29 27.95 -37.53
N PHE A 17 -13.73 26.99 -36.80
CA PHE A 17 -14.50 26.31 -35.77
C PHE A 17 -14.73 27.35 -34.67
N PHE A 18 -15.87 28.04 -34.72
CA PHE A 18 -16.47 28.62 -33.53
C PHE A 18 -17.01 27.45 -32.68
N GLY A 19 -16.12 26.60 -32.18
CA GLY A 19 -16.39 25.88 -30.95
C GLY A 19 -16.35 26.93 -29.86
N ALA A 20 -17.46 27.16 -29.17
CA ALA A 20 -17.45 28.02 -28.00
C ALA A 20 -16.33 27.51 -27.08
N THR A 21 -15.26 28.28 -26.93
CA THR A 21 -14.20 27.96 -25.98
C THR A 21 -14.86 27.86 -24.62
N GLU A 22 -14.70 26.72 -23.94
CA GLU A 22 -15.26 26.53 -22.61
C GLU A 22 -14.81 27.67 -21.70
N LYS A 23 -15.72 28.16 -20.83
CA LYS A 23 -15.41 29.24 -19.92
C LYS A 23 -14.35 28.76 -18.93
N GLU A 24 -13.18 29.38 -18.91
CA GLU A 24 -12.14 29.06 -17.94
C GLU A 24 -12.16 30.06 -16.77
N MET A 25 -11.99 29.59 -15.54
CA MET A 25 -11.93 30.42 -14.34
C MET A 25 -10.90 29.90 -13.34
N ASN A 26 -10.31 30.79 -12.56
CA ASN A 26 -9.60 30.38 -11.37
C ASN A 26 -10.62 29.85 -10.35
N ILE A 27 -10.36 28.70 -9.71
CA ILE A 27 -11.26 28.13 -8.70
C ILE A 27 -11.45 29.07 -7.50
N LEU A 28 -10.50 29.96 -7.21
CA LEU A 28 -10.64 31.01 -6.18
C LEU A 28 -11.72 32.05 -6.49
N ASP A 29 -12.15 32.14 -7.76
CA ASP A 29 -13.25 32.99 -8.23
C ASP A 29 -14.59 32.21 -8.28
N LEU A 30 -14.62 31.01 -7.67
CA LEU A 30 -15.79 30.17 -7.52
C LEU A 30 -16.12 29.99 -6.03
N ASP A 31 -17.41 29.90 -5.70
CA ASP A 31 -17.89 29.55 -4.37
C ASP A 31 -18.50 28.14 -4.41
N GLN A 32 -18.22 27.31 -3.39
CA GLN A 32 -18.87 26.02 -3.22
C GLN A 32 -19.88 26.09 -2.06
N ASP A 33 -21.12 25.66 -2.33
CA ASP A 33 -22.11 25.50 -1.27
C ASP A 33 -21.81 24.22 -0.48
N GLU A 34 -21.51 24.36 0.81
CA GLU A 34 -21.11 23.23 1.67
C GLU A 34 -22.21 22.17 1.86
N LYS A 35 -23.49 22.52 1.68
CA LYS A 35 -24.60 21.59 1.88
C LYS A 35 -24.87 20.73 0.65
N THR A 36 -24.74 21.33 -0.52
CA THR A 36 -25.09 20.73 -1.80
C THR A 36 -23.88 20.29 -2.60
N GLY A 37 -22.69 20.82 -2.30
CA GLY A 37 -21.46 20.63 -3.06
C GLY A 37 -21.44 21.40 -4.39
N LEU A 38 -22.49 22.14 -4.72
CA LEU A 38 -22.63 22.87 -5.99
C LEU A 38 -21.68 24.06 -6.04
N VAL A 39 -21.08 24.26 -7.20
CA VAL A 39 -20.11 25.31 -7.48
C VAL A 39 -20.76 26.45 -8.28
N TYR A 40 -20.56 27.67 -7.80
CA TYR A 40 -21.10 28.90 -8.36
C TYR A 40 -19.97 29.84 -8.76
N ILE A 41 -20.23 30.70 -9.74
CA ILE A 41 -19.39 31.87 -9.98
C ILE A 41 -19.59 32.82 -8.81
N LYS A 42 -18.48 33.16 -8.13
CA LYS A 42 -18.47 34.04 -6.97
C LYS A 42 -19.23 35.34 -7.23
N ASP A 43 -19.95 35.80 -6.21
CA ASP A 43 -20.79 37.01 -6.23
C ASP A 43 -21.96 37.02 -7.24
N SER A 44 -22.17 35.96 -8.04
CA SER A 44 -23.22 35.92 -9.06
C SER A 44 -24.38 34.95 -8.76
N LYS A 45 -24.20 34.04 -7.79
CA LYS A 45 -25.10 32.91 -7.50
C LYS A 45 -25.44 32.03 -8.72
N LYS A 46 -24.70 32.15 -9.83
CA LYS A 46 -24.90 31.37 -11.05
C LYS A 46 -24.04 30.12 -10.99
N LEU A 47 -24.65 28.95 -11.22
CA LEU A 47 -23.94 27.68 -11.32
C LEU A 47 -22.84 27.75 -12.39
N PHE A 48 -21.68 27.20 -12.05
CA PHE A 48 -20.52 27.22 -12.93
C PHE A 48 -20.56 26.07 -13.93
N THR A 49 -20.41 26.40 -15.21
CA THR A 49 -20.19 25.45 -16.31
C THR A 49 -18.96 25.91 -17.07
N GLY A 50 -17.97 25.03 -17.18
CA GLY A 50 -16.67 25.31 -17.79
C GLY A 50 -15.51 24.67 -17.05
N VAL A 51 -14.33 25.25 -17.22
CA VAL A 51 -13.07 24.72 -16.71
C VAL A 51 -12.60 25.54 -15.51
N GLY A 52 -12.51 24.91 -14.34
CA GLY A 52 -11.86 25.47 -13.16
C GLY A 52 -10.36 25.16 -13.16
N LYS A 53 -9.53 26.16 -12.87
CA LYS A 53 -8.06 26.03 -12.78
C LYS A 53 -7.55 26.47 -11.42
N THR A 54 -6.56 25.75 -10.88
CA THR A 54 -5.75 26.23 -9.74
C THR A 54 -4.31 26.47 -10.18
N TYR A 55 -3.58 27.26 -9.40
CA TYR A 55 -2.21 27.64 -9.69
C TYR A 55 -1.39 27.61 -8.41
N TYR A 56 -0.14 27.20 -8.53
CA TYR A 56 0.87 27.34 -7.48
C TYR A 56 1.14 28.81 -7.17
N GLU A 57 1.78 29.09 -6.03
CA GLU A 57 2.22 30.44 -5.66
C GLU A 57 3.14 31.07 -6.71
N SER A 58 3.92 30.24 -7.44
CA SER A 58 4.75 30.68 -8.56
C SER A 58 3.96 31.11 -9.80
N GLY A 59 2.64 30.94 -9.81
CA GLY A 59 1.75 31.22 -10.93
C GLY A 59 1.67 30.11 -11.98
N LYS A 60 2.37 28.98 -11.78
CA LYS A 60 2.28 27.81 -12.67
C LYS A 60 0.97 27.06 -12.43
N LEU A 61 0.42 26.48 -13.50
CA LEU A 61 -0.79 25.68 -13.44
C LEU A 61 -0.61 24.46 -12.53
N GLU A 62 -1.53 24.29 -11.58
CA GLU A 62 -1.51 23.19 -10.62
C GLU A 62 -2.59 22.16 -10.95
N SER A 63 -3.81 22.58 -11.27
CA SER A 63 -4.88 21.63 -11.61
C SER A 63 -5.92 22.20 -12.56
N ILE A 64 -6.63 21.31 -13.24
CA ILE A 64 -7.76 21.57 -14.13
C ILE A 64 -8.91 20.62 -13.75
N PHE A 65 -10.11 21.17 -13.60
CA PHE A 65 -11.34 20.42 -13.37
C PHE A 65 -12.46 20.92 -14.29
N HIS A 66 -13.29 20.02 -14.81
CA HIS A 66 -14.42 20.37 -15.65
C HIS A 66 -15.72 20.33 -14.84
N PHE A 67 -16.54 21.36 -15.01
CA PHE A 67 -17.79 21.54 -14.32
C PHE A 67 -18.95 21.68 -15.31
N LYS A 68 -20.08 21.08 -14.97
CA LYS A 68 -21.36 21.26 -15.63
C LYS A 68 -22.44 21.51 -14.59
N ASP A 69 -23.09 22.66 -14.69
CA ASP A 69 -24.17 23.09 -13.80
C ASP A 69 -23.76 23.02 -12.32
N GLY A 70 -22.53 23.45 -12.04
CA GLY A 70 -21.93 23.50 -10.70
C GLY A 70 -21.44 22.15 -10.17
N ILE A 71 -21.45 21.09 -10.97
CA ILE A 71 -21.06 19.73 -10.58
C ILE A 71 -19.82 19.33 -11.39
N LEU A 72 -18.87 18.62 -10.77
CA LEU A 72 -17.73 18.04 -11.50
C LEU A 72 -18.22 17.01 -12.52
N GLU A 73 -17.85 17.21 -13.79
CA GLU A 73 -18.27 16.38 -14.91
C GLU A 73 -17.16 16.36 -15.97
N GLY A 74 -16.62 15.17 -16.25
CA GLY A 74 -15.50 14.99 -17.16
C GLY A 74 -14.14 14.92 -16.45
N ASN A 75 -13.08 15.31 -17.16
CA ASN A 75 -11.71 15.02 -16.70
C ASN A 75 -11.25 15.98 -15.58
N GLY A 76 -10.49 15.46 -14.63
CA GLY A 76 -9.65 16.21 -13.71
C GLY A 76 -8.18 15.89 -13.96
N MET A 77 -7.33 16.91 -13.94
CA MET A 77 -5.88 16.76 -14.14
C MET A 77 -5.13 17.63 -13.14
N GLY A 78 -4.11 17.06 -12.49
CA GLY A 78 -3.14 17.79 -11.69
C GLY A 78 -1.76 17.75 -12.33
N TYR A 79 -0.96 18.76 -12.05
CA TYR A 79 0.40 18.92 -12.54
C TYR A 79 1.32 19.25 -11.38
N TYR A 80 2.51 18.66 -11.38
CA TYR A 80 3.63 19.15 -10.59
C TYR A 80 4.01 20.56 -11.00
N GLU A 81 4.71 21.29 -10.14
CA GLU A 81 5.24 22.62 -10.45
C GLU A 81 6.27 22.61 -11.60
N SER A 82 6.83 21.46 -11.96
CA SER A 82 7.62 21.28 -13.18
C SER A 82 6.78 21.30 -14.47
N GLY A 83 5.46 21.24 -14.37
CA GLY A 83 4.50 21.15 -15.48
C GLY A 83 4.21 19.72 -15.95
N LYS A 84 4.83 18.71 -15.31
CA LYS A 84 4.54 17.30 -15.59
C LYS A 84 3.24 16.88 -14.89
N ILE A 85 2.51 15.94 -15.47
CA ILE A 85 1.25 15.43 -14.90
C ILE A 85 1.54 14.76 -13.55
N ASP A 86 0.76 15.12 -12.54
CA ASP A 86 0.75 14.49 -11.21
C ASP A 86 -0.41 13.49 -11.08
N PHE A 87 -1.60 13.85 -11.54
CA PHE A 87 -2.73 12.92 -11.57
C PHE A 87 -3.70 13.17 -12.71
N THR A 88 -4.47 12.14 -13.03
CA THR A 88 -5.62 12.19 -13.95
C THR A 88 -6.78 11.41 -13.36
N SER A 89 -7.98 11.97 -13.42
CA SER A 89 -9.23 11.31 -13.01
C SER A 89 -10.37 11.72 -13.94
N ASN A 90 -11.48 10.99 -13.86
CA ASN A 90 -12.72 11.35 -14.53
C ASN A 90 -13.84 11.44 -13.50
N PHE A 91 -14.75 12.38 -13.69
CA PHE A 91 -15.86 12.67 -12.81
C PHE A 91 -17.19 12.48 -13.55
N THR A 92 -18.17 11.94 -12.86
CA THR A 92 -19.55 11.82 -13.33
C THR A 92 -20.46 12.18 -12.18
N ASN A 93 -21.35 13.15 -12.38
CA ASN A 93 -22.27 13.63 -11.35
C ASN A 93 -21.57 14.00 -10.03
N GLY A 94 -20.39 14.63 -10.12
CA GLY A 94 -19.65 15.12 -8.95
C GLY A 94 -18.70 14.10 -8.33
N ASN A 95 -18.78 12.83 -8.72
CA ASN A 95 -18.01 11.74 -8.14
C ASN A 95 -16.95 11.22 -9.10
N ILE A 96 -15.78 10.80 -8.59
CA ILE A 96 -14.77 10.12 -9.40
C ILE A 96 -15.36 8.81 -9.92
N ASN A 97 -15.22 8.55 -11.22
CA ASN A 97 -15.72 7.35 -11.87
C ASN A 97 -14.76 6.85 -12.96
N GLY A 98 -14.45 5.56 -12.94
CA GLY A 98 -13.44 4.93 -13.78
C GLY A 98 -12.05 4.93 -13.16
N ILE A 99 -11.02 4.85 -14.00
CA ILE A 99 -9.62 4.74 -13.56
C ILE A 99 -9.06 6.13 -13.22
N ALA A 100 -8.65 6.33 -11.97
CA ALA A 100 -7.79 7.44 -11.58
C ALA A 100 -6.32 6.98 -11.56
N LYS A 101 -5.43 7.83 -12.06
CA LYS A 101 -3.99 7.58 -12.08
C LYS A 101 -3.24 8.70 -11.38
N SER A 102 -2.18 8.35 -10.64
CA SER A 102 -1.15 9.30 -10.21
C SER A 102 0.18 8.92 -10.82
N TYR A 103 1.08 9.89 -10.93
CA TYR A 103 2.36 9.75 -11.59
C TYR A 103 3.45 10.29 -10.68
N TYR A 104 4.64 9.71 -10.78
CA TYR A 104 5.85 10.32 -10.26
C TYR A 104 6.25 11.51 -11.13
N GLU A 105 7.05 12.42 -10.58
CA GLU A 105 7.58 13.55 -11.35
C GLU A 105 8.53 13.11 -12.49
N SER A 106 8.96 11.86 -12.54
CA SER A 106 9.61 11.30 -13.72
C SER A 106 8.67 11.13 -14.92
N GLY A 107 7.36 11.10 -14.68
CA GLY A 107 6.30 10.75 -15.64
C GLY A 107 5.88 9.28 -15.58
N LYS A 108 6.52 8.46 -14.75
CA LYS A 108 6.12 7.06 -14.55
C LYS A 108 4.86 6.97 -13.69
N ILE A 109 4.02 5.97 -13.95
CA ILE A 109 2.81 5.74 -13.15
C ILE A 109 3.21 5.37 -11.72
N ARG A 110 2.55 6.01 -10.76
CA ARG A 110 2.70 5.75 -9.32
C ARG A 110 1.55 4.92 -8.79
N THR A 111 0.31 5.24 -9.16
CA THR A 111 -0.88 4.45 -8.79
C THR A 111 -1.91 4.41 -9.91
N GLU A 112 -2.68 3.32 -9.97
CA GLU A 112 -3.89 3.18 -10.78
C GLU A 112 -5.01 2.62 -9.89
N LYS A 113 -6.14 3.31 -9.81
CA LYS A 113 -7.24 2.97 -8.91
C LYS A 113 -8.57 3.06 -9.64
N ASN A 114 -9.39 2.02 -9.55
CA ASN A 114 -10.74 2.02 -10.11
C ASN A 114 -11.76 2.58 -9.12
N PHE A 115 -12.64 3.44 -9.61
CA PHE A 115 -13.73 4.03 -8.83
C PHE A 115 -15.08 3.80 -9.52
N ILE A 116 -16.11 3.59 -8.71
CA ILE A 116 -17.52 3.67 -9.09
C ILE A 116 -18.20 4.61 -8.09
N ASP A 117 -18.83 5.68 -8.59
CA ASP A 117 -19.53 6.69 -7.78
C ASP A 117 -18.73 7.17 -6.56
N GLY A 118 -17.45 7.48 -6.78
CA GLY A 118 -16.54 8.04 -5.77
C GLY A 118 -15.98 7.02 -4.79
N LYS A 119 -16.34 5.74 -4.90
CA LYS A 119 -15.81 4.65 -4.05
C LYS A 119 -14.84 3.79 -4.84
N LEU A 120 -13.77 3.34 -4.20
CA LEU A 120 -12.89 2.33 -4.80
C LEU A 120 -13.69 1.05 -5.08
N ASP A 121 -13.66 0.58 -6.31
CA ASP A 121 -14.35 -0.63 -6.72
C ASP A 121 -13.59 -1.31 -7.86
N GLY A 122 -13.14 -2.54 -7.63
CA GLY A 122 -12.20 -3.25 -8.50
C GLY A 122 -10.74 -3.10 -8.08
N SER A 123 -9.82 -3.18 -9.04
CA SER A 123 -8.39 -3.24 -8.75
C SER A 123 -7.79 -1.88 -8.37
N SER A 124 -6.86 -1.90 -7.42
CA SER A 124 -5.96 -0.81 -7.06
C SER A 124 -4.52 -1.30 -7.16
N LYS A 125 -3.66 -0.56 -7.87
CA LYS A 125 -2.25 -0.90 -8.07
C LYS A 125 -1.37 0.27 -7.73
N GLY A 126 -0.26 -0.01 -7.07
CA GLY A 126 0.83 0.93 -6.86
C GLY A 126 2.11 0.41 -7.48
N TYR A 127 2.96 1.32 -7.92
CA TYR A 127 4.23 1.01 -8.56
C TYR A 127 5.35 1.78 -7.88
N TYR A 128 6.54 1.20 -7.85
CA TYR A 128 7.78 1.89 -7.52
C TYR A 128 8.25 2.77 -8.68
N GLU A 129 9.15 3.69 -8.41
CA GLU A 129 9.79 4.55 -9.42
C GLU A 129 10.56 3.73 -10.49
N ASN A 130 11.00 2.52 -10.15
CA ASN A 130 11.63 1.60 -11.10
C ASN A 130 10.62 0.83 -11.99
N THR A 131 9.33 1.18 -11.92
CA THR A 131 8.17 0.60 -12.64
C THR A 131 7.70 -0.78 -12.17
N LYS A 132 8.39 -1.41 -11.22
CA LYS A 132 7.91 -2.65 -10.61
C LYS A 132 6.70 -2.36 -9.73
N ILE A 133 5.81 -3.33 -9.61
CA ILE A 133 4.62 -3.24 -8.76
C ILE A 133 5.06 -3.19 -7.30
N ALA A 134 4.46 -2.29 -6.53
CA ALA A 134 4.62 -2.17 -5.09
C ALA A 134 3.47 -2.86 -4.34
N TYR A 135 2.24 -2.74 -4.85
CA TYR A 135 1.08 -3.44 -4.33
C TYR A 135 0.01 -3.67 -5.40
N GLU A 136 -0.80 -4.70 -5.19
CA GLU A 136 -2.04 -4.98 -5.90
C GLU A 136 -3.12 -5.31 -4.87
N GLU A 137 -4.22 -4.61 -4.90
CA GLU A 137 -5.34 -4.74 -3.96
C GLU A 137 -6.65 -4.78 -4.73
N ASN A 138 -7.68 -5.36 -4.11
CA ASN A 138 -9.02 -5.42 -4.66
C ASN A 138 -10.01 -4.77 -3.70
N TYR A 139 -10.90 -3.95 -4.25
CA TYR A 139 -11.92 -3.23 -3.51
C TYR A 139 -13.32 -3.59 -4.00
N LEU A 140 -14.28 -3.54 -3.08
CA LEU A 140 -15.70 -3.62 -3.37
C LEU A 140 -16.41 -2.55 -2.53
N ASN A 141 -17.10 -1.61 -3.18
CA ASN A 141 -17.83 -0.52 -2.52
C ASN A 141 -17.00 0.27 -1.49
N GLY A 142 -15.73 0.52 -1.80
CA GLY A 142 -14.80 1.30 -0.99
C GLY A 142 -14.06 0.49 0.08
N LYS A 143 -14.30 -0.83 0.18
CA LYS A 143 -13.68 -1.71 1.17
C LYS A 143 -12.74 -2.72 0.51
N LEU A 144 -11.63 -3.04 1.17
CA LEU A 144 -10.75 -4.14 0.75
C LEU A 144 -11.54 -5.45 0.76
N ASN A 145 -11.52 -6.15 -0.38
CA ASN A 145 -12.27 -7.38 -0.56
C ASN A 145 -11.61 -8.26 -1.65
N GLY A 146 -11.04 -9.38 -1.23
CA GLY A 146 -10.30 -10.32 -2.05
C GLY A 146 -8.81 -10.36 -1.70
N ASN A 147 -8.00 -10.85 -2.64
CA ASN A 147 -6.56 -10.95 -2.46
C ASN A 147 -5.88 -9.58 -2.54
N SER A 148 -4.90 -9.36 -1.65
CA SER A 148 -3.95 -8.25 -1.69
C SER A 148 -2.53 -8.79 -1.71
N LYS A 149 -1.67 -8.18 -2.52
CA LYS A 149 -0.26 -8.52 -2.66
C LYS A 149 0.59 -7.28 -2.49
N PHE A 150 1.69 -7.43 -1.78
CA PHE A 150 2.70 -6.41 -1.58
C PHE A 150 4.04 -6.97 -2.05
N TYR A 151 4.88 -6.11 -2.61
CA TYR A 151 6.15 -6.50 -3.20
C TYR A 151 7.28 -5.65 -2.64
N TYR A 152 8.50 -6.17 -2.67
CA TYR A 152 9.72 -5.39 -2.47
C TYR A 152 10.10 -4.65 -3.76
N GLU A 153 10.96 -3.63 -3.64
CA GLU A 153 11.42 -2.86 -4.81
C GLU A 153 12.24 -3.71 -5.79
N ASN A 154 12.81 -4.83 -5.35
CA ASN A 154 13.45 -5.81 -6.22
C ASN A 154 12.44 -6.65 -7.04
N GLY A 155 11.14 -6.56 -6.75
CA GLY A 155 10.04 -7.27 -7.41
C GLY A 155 9.63 -8.58 -6.74
N ASN A 156 10.33 -9.02 -5.71
CA ASN A 156 9.95 -10.21 -4.95
C ASN A 156 8.69 -9.94 -4.13
N LEU A 157 7.85 -10.96 -3.97
CA LEU A 157 6.67 -10.88 -3.13
C LEU A 157 7.10 -10.62 -1.69
N LYS A 158 6.45 -9.65 -1.04
CA LYS A 158 6.65 -9.28 0.36
C LYS A 158 5.56 -9.87 1.23
N ALA A 159 4.31 -9.77 0.78
CA ALA A 159 3.18 -10.36 1.48
C ALA A 159 2.02 -10.68 0.54
N GLU A 160 1.26 -11.71 0.88
CA GLU A 160 -0.04 -12.05 0.30
C GLU A 160 -1.07 -12.20 1.41
N LEU A 161 -2.20 -11.51 1.28
CA LEU A 161 -3.25 -11.44 2.29
C LEU A 161 -4.62 -11.60 1.61
N PHE A 162 -5.60 -12.04 2.37
CA PHE A 162 -7.01 -12.05 1.95
C PHE A 162 -7.86 -11.18 2.87
N TYR A 163 -8.65 -10.29 2.26
CA TYR A 163 -9.59 -9.43 2.95
C TYR A 163 -11.04 -9.77 2.61
N GLN A 164 -11.93 -9.66 3.60
CA GLN A 164 -13.36 -9.60 3.42
C GLN A 164 -13.91 -8.39 4.17
N ASN A 165 -14.43 -7.39 3.44
CA ASN A 165 -14.97 -6.16 4.02
C ASN A 165 -14.01 -5.46 5.01
N ASP A 166 -12.78 -5.17 4.56
CA ASP A 166 -11.68 -4.56 5.34
C ASP A 166 -11.09 -5.44 6.46
N MET A 167 -11.61 -6.64 6.69
CA MET A 167 -11.08 -7.57 7.71
C MET A 167 -10.25 -8.66 7.06
N LEU A 168 -9.13 -9.03 7.69
CA LEU A 168 -8.38 -10.23 7.28
C LEU A 168 -9.25 -11.47 7.49
N ASP A 169 -9.39 -12.30 6.46
CA ASP A 169 -10.22 -13.51 6.50
C ASP A 169 -9.63 -14.62 5.64
N GLY A 170 -8.53 -15.18 6.09
CA GLY A 170 -7.77 -16.20 5.39
C GLY A 170 -6.30 -16.19 5.77
N ALA A 171 -5.48 -16.80 4.93
CA ALA A 171 -4.04 -16.85 5.14
C ALA A 171 -3.39 -15.48 4.84
N VAL A 172 -2.46 -15.10 5.71
CA VAL A 172 -1.48 -14.05 5.51
C VAL A 172 -0.12 -14.73 5.43
N THR A 173 0.55 -14.60 4.29
CA THR A 173 1.90 -15.10 4.11
C THR A 173 2.86 -13.94 3.91
N GLU A 174 3.90 -13.85 4.74
CA GLU A 174 4.98 -12.89 4.58
C GLU A 174 6.24 -13.58 4.05
N TYR A 175 7.03 -12.81 3.32
CA TYR A 175 8.28 -13.26 2.71
C TYR A 175 9.40 -12.29 3.06
N LEU A 176 10.64 -12.79 3.10
CA LEU A 176 11.85 -12.02 3.14
C LEU A 176 12.18 -11.46 1.75
N GLU A 177 13.06 -10.46 1.70
CA GLU A 177 13.43 -9.80 0.44
C GLU A 177 14.11 -10.74 -0.58
N ASP A 178 14.74 -11.82 -0.12
CA ASP A 178 15.30 -12.88 -0.97
C ASP A 178 14.25 -13.89 -1.48
N GLY A 179 12.97 -13.70 -1.13
CA GLY A 179 11.84 -14.52 -1.56
C GLY A 179 11.56 -15.71 -0.64
N GLN A 180 12.35 -15.92 0.41
CA GLN A 180 12.09 -16.98 1.36
C GLN A 180 10.88 -16.66 2.23
N LYS A 181 10.07 -17.68 2.56
CA LYS A 181 8.91 -17.52 3.44
C LYS A 181 9.39 -17.09 4.82
N LYS A 182 8.78 -16.03 5.36
CA LYS A 182 9.05 -15.50 6.70
C LYS A 182 8.03 -16.04 7.70
N SER A 183 6.75 -15.97 7.36
CA SER A 183 5.66 -16.41 8.23
C SER A 183 4.40 -16.77 7.44
N VAL A 184 3.54 -17.58 8.06
CA VAL A 184 2.18 -17.89 7.60
C VAL A 184 1.27 -17.82 8.81
N SER A 185 0.24 -16.99 8.72
CA SER A 185 -0.77 -16.81 9.77
C SER A 185 -2.15 -16.98 9.18
N ASN A 186 -3.09 -17.55 9.92
CA ASN A 186 -4.49 -17.64 9.50
C ASN A 186 -5.34 -16.66 10.31
N TYR A 187 -6.26 -15.98 9.61
CA TYR A 187 -7.17 -15.02 10.20
C TYR A 187 -8.62 -15.37 9.87
N LYS A 188 -9.54 -15.02 10.76
CA LYS A 188 -10.98 -15.07 10.57
C LYS A 188 -11.62 -13.83 11.18
N ASN A 189 -12.36 -13.06 10.39
CA ASN A 189 -12.96 -11.79 10.83
C ASN A 189 -11.97 -10.85 11.55
N GLY A 190 -10.74 -10.74 11.01
CA GLY A 190 -9.69 -9.87 11.54
C GLY A 190 -8.97 -10.40 12.78
N LYS A 191 -9.26 -11.62 13.24
CA LYS A 191 -8.58 -12.25 14.38
C LYS A 191 -7.73 -13.43 13.92
N LEU A 192 -6.55 -13.59 14.50
CA LEU A 192 -5.73 -14.80 14.37
C LEU A 192 -6.55 -16.01 14.82
N GLU A 193 -6.63 -17.00 13.93
CA GLU A 193 -7.44 -18.21 14.09
C GLU A 193 -6.75 -19.35 13.34
N GLY A 194 -6.33 -20.39 14.06
CA GLY A 194 -5.62 -21.54 13.53
C GLY A 194 -4.11 -21.40 13.61
N GLU A 195 -3.45 -22.14 12.72
CA GLU A 195 -2.00 -22.29 12.70
C GLU A 195 -1.28 -20.98 12.34
N ASN A 196 -0.20 -20.71 13.08
CA ASN A 196 0.74 -19.63 12.89
C ASN A 196 2.16 -20.22 12.84
N LEU A 197 2.86 -19.99 11.74
CA LEU A 197 4.19 -20.53 11.46
C LEU A 197 5.14 -19.39 11.18
N SER A 198 6.33 -19.43 11.77
CA SER A 198 7.46 -18.55 11.43
C SER A 198 8.67 -19.38 11.07
N TYR A 199 9.51 -18.87 10.15
CA TYR A 199 10.62 -19.60 9.57
C TYR A 199 11.93 -18.83 9.74
N TYR A 200 13.02 -19.58 9.86
CA TYR A 200 14.37 -19.05 9.75
C TYR A 200 14.71 -18.66 8.31
N LYS A 201 15.74 -17.83 8.14
CA LYS A 201 16.29 -17.45 6.82
C LYS A 201 16.90 -18.63 6.04
N ASN A 202 17.07 -19.81 6.65
CA ASN A 202 17.46 -21.02 5.92
C ASN A 202 16.24 -21.84 5.45
N GLY A 203 15.02 -21.36 5.71
CA GLY A 203 13.75 -22.02 5.37
C GLY A 203 13.26 -23.03 6.40
N ASN A 204 14.04 -23.34 7.45
CA ASN A 204 13.61 -24.25 8.49
C ASN A 204 12.56 -23.58 9.38
N LEU A 205 11.60 -24.38 9.86
CA LEU A 205 10.58 -23.92 10.80
C LEU A 205 11.27 -23.38 12.07
N TYR A 206 10.84 -22.22 12.53
CA TYR A 206 11.32 -21.60 13.76
C TYR A 206 10.26 -21.73 14.86
N ILE A 207 9.04 -21.30 14.57
CA ILE A 207 7.93 -21.33 15.54
C ILE A 207 6.70 -21.94 14.87
N GLU A 208 6.01 -22.81 15.59
CA GLU A 208 4.67 -23.27 15.30
C GLU A 208 3.78 -22.97 16.51
N ALA A 209 2.67 -22.30 16.29
CA ALA A 209 1.68 -21.98 17.32
C ALA A 209 0.27 -22.07 16.72
N ASN A 210 -0.73 -22.17 17.59
CA ASN A 210 -2.13 -22.19 17.20
C ASN A 210 -2.91 -21.16 18.03
N TYR A 211 -3.84 -20.48 17.37
CA TYR A 211 -4.61 -19.38 17.95
C TYR A 211 -6.11 -19.64 17.80
N ILE A 212 -6.88 -19.22 18.81
CA ILE A 212 -8.33 -19.10 18.73
C ILE A 212 -8.69 -17.69 19.17
N ASN A 213 -9.34 -16.91 18.28
CA ASN A 213 -9.72 -15.52 18.54
C ASN A 213 -8.58 -14.63 19.10
N ASN A 214 -7.39 -14.68 18.49
CA ASN A 214 -6.14 -14.02 18.93
C ASN A 214 -5.48 -14.58 20.19
N GLU A 215 -6.05 -15.58 20.85
CA GLU A 215 -5.46 -16.19 22.03
C GLU A 215 -4.73 -17.49 21.66
N LEU A 216 -3.52 -17.70 22.17
CA LEU A 216 -2.82 -18.98 22.02
C LEU A 216 -3.65 -20.11 22.61
N ASP A 217 -3.90 -21.14 21.81
CA ASP A 217 -4.66 -22.33 22.19
C ASP A 217 -4.07 -23.57 21.51
N GLY A 218 -3.39 -24.40 22.31
CA GLY A 218 -2.57 -25.50 21.81
C GLY A 218 -1.10 -25.36 22.20
N ASP A 219 -0.26 -26.21 21.64
CA ASP A 219 1.17 -26.17 21.91
C ASP A 219 1.84 -25.07 21.08
N ILE A 220 2.67 -24.25 21.72
CA ILE A 220 3.75 -23.55 21.02
C ILE A 220 4.95 -24.49 20.92
N LYS A 221 5.54 -24.58 19.73
CA LYS A 221 6.78 -25.30 19.48
C LYS A 221 7.80 -24.34 18.90
N VAL A 222 9.02 -24.38 19.43
CA VAL A 222 10.17 -23.65 18.89
C VAL A 222 11.22 -24.65 18.50
N TYR A 223 11.77 -24.47 17.31
CA TYR A 223 12.77 -25.33 16.69
C TYR A 223 14.10 -24.58 16.58
N LYS A 224 15.20 -25.32 16.53
CA LYS A 224 16.54 -24.78 16.24
C LYS A 224 16.73 -24.62 14.74
N LYS A 225 17.78 -23.89 14.35
CA LYS A 225 18.17 -23.73 12.93
C LYS A 225 18.42 -25.04 12.19
N ASN A 226 18.82 -26.10 12.89
CA ASN A 226 19.03 -27.43 12.30
C ASN A 226 17.74 -28.27 12.15
N GLY A 227 16.60 -27.76 12.64
CA GLY A 227 15.29 -28.41 12.59
C GLY A 227 14.92 -29.22 13.85
N ASP A 228 15.81 -29.34 14.84
CA ASP A 228 15.51 -30.04 16.09
C ASP A 228 14.54 -29.23 16.96
N LEU A 229 13.59 -29.89 17.63
CA LEU A 229 12.69 -29.25 18.58
C LEU A 229 13.48 -28.76 19.81
N ASP A 230 13.44 -27.46 20.08
CA ASP A 230 14.10 -26.84 21.23
C ASP A 230 13.16 -26.67 22.42
N TYR A 231 11.92 -26.24 22.14
CA TYR A 231 10.94 -25.89 23.17
C TYR A 231 9.55 -26.33 22.76
N ILE A 232 8.77 -26.81 23.72
CA ILE A 232 7.34 -27.04 23.58
C ILE A 232 6.62 -26.64 24.87
N ALA A 233 5.55 -25.87 24.76
CA ALA A 233 4.69 -25.54 25.89
C ALA A 233 3.21 -25.54 25.51
N PRO A 234 2.36 -26.22 26.29
CA PRO A 234 0.91 -26.19 26.09
C PRO A 234 0.31 -24.88 26.60
N TYR A 235 -0.57 -24.25 25.82
CA TYR A 235 -1.32 -23.05 26.15
C TYR A 235 -2.83 -23.28 26.07
N LYS A 236 -3.59 -22.56 26.90
CA LYS A 236 -5.04 -22.48 26.82
C LYS A 236 -5.51 -21.05 27.09
N ASN A 237 -6.31 -20.49 26.19
CA ASN A 237 -6.84 -19.12 26.30
C ASN A 237 -5.73 -18.10 26.63
N GLY A 238 -4.62 -18.18 25.88
CA GLY A 238 -3.46 -17.31 26.03
C GLY A 238 -2.56 -17.58 27.24
N LYS A 239 -2.86 -18.61 28.07
CA LYS A 239 -2.10 -18.90 29.30
C LYS A 239 -1.33 -20.21 29.19
N PRO A 240 -0.06 -20.25 29.62
CA PRO A 240 0.70 -21.49 29.65
C PRO A 240 0.12 -22.46 30.69
N LEU A 241 -0.10 -23.70 30.29
CA LEU A 241 -0.59 -24.78 31.17
C LEU A 241 0.53 -25.43 32.00
N THR A 242 1.80 -25.25 31.60
CA THR A 242 2.95 -25.73 32.38
C THR A 242 4.07 -24.69 32.44
N ALA A 243 4.52 -24.35 33.65
CA ALA A 243 5.71 -23.52 33.88
C ALA A 243 7.00 -24.34 33.76
N LYS A 244 7.25 -25.01 32.62
CA LYS A 244 8.53 -25.70 32.42
C LYS A 244 9.55 -24.68 31.91
N LYS A 245 10.35 -24.12 32.81
CA LYS A 245 11.56 -23.36 32.45
C LYS A 245 12.53 -24.31 31.74
N LEU A 246 12.65 -24.19 30.43
CA LEU A 246 13.72 -24.82 29.67
C LEU A 246 14.82 -23.77 29.43
N LYS A 247 16.06 -24.22 29.46
CA LYS A 247 17.22 -23.38 29.19
C LYS A 247 17.24 -23.12 27.67
N ALA A 248 17.10 -21.87 27.27
CA ALA A 248 17.25 -21.46 25.88
C ALA A 248 18.61 -21.94 25.35
N SER A 249 18.65 -22.51 24.15
CA SER A 249 19.90 -22.75 23.43
C SER A 249 20.54 -21.41 23.04
N ASP A 250 21.86 -21.38 22.82
CA ASP A 250 22.56 -20.14 22.43
C ASP A 250 22.01 -19.59 21.09
N ASP A 251 21.60 -20.48 20.18
CA ASP A 251 20.88 -20.13 18.94
C ASP A 251 19.58 -19.35 19.17
N MET A 252 18.87 -19.65 20.26
CA MET A 252 17.63 -18.97 20.66
C MET A 252 17.90 -17.58 21.27
N VAL A 253 19.06 -17.39 21.92
CA VAL A 253 19.44 -16.14 22.60
C VAL A 253 19.86 -15.08 21.58
N ASP A 254 20.62 -15.47 20.56
CA ASP A 254 21.09 -14.55 19.50
C ASP A 254 19.94 -14.07 18.60
N GLU A 255 18.85 -14.83 18.50
CA GLU A 255 17.69 -14.56 17.64
C GLU A 255 16.36 -14.51 18.41
N ILE A 256 16.36 -13.93 19.62
CA ILE A 256 15.09 -13.55 20.26
C ILE A 256 14.40 -12.51 19.37
N SER A 257 13.55 -12.99 18.46
CA SER A 257 12.74 -12.17 17.58
C SER A 257 11.71 -11.40 18.41
N GLN A 258 11.27 -10.25 17.89
CA GLN A 258 10.18 -9.49 18.48
C GLN A 258 8.92 -10.38 18.63
N ASP A 259 8.65 -11.23 17.64
CA ASP A 259 7.57 -12.21 17.63
C ASP A 259 7.64 -13.15 18.85
N LEU A 260 8.83 -13.68 19.19
CA LEU A 260 9.01 -14.55 20.34
C LEU A 260 8.84 -13.81 21.68
N ARG A 261 9.21 -12.52 21.77
CA ARG A 261 8.96 -11.68 22.97
C ARG A 261 7.49 -11.37 23.15
N GLU A 262 6.78 -11.04 22.06
CA GLU A 262 5.35 -10.79 22.07
C GLU A 262 4.56 -12.04 22.47
N ILE A 263 5.02 -13.22 22.04
CA ILE A 263 4.39 -14.51 22.34
C ILE A 263 4.64 -14.97 23.79
N LEU A 264 5.87 -14.87 24.28
CA LEU A 264 6.25 -15.43 25.58
C LEU A 264 5.98 -14.48 26.76
N GLY A 265 5.80 -13.18 26.49
CA GLY A 265 5.60 -12.15 27.52
C GLY A 265 6.83 -11.93 28.41
N ASP A 266 6.75 -10.93 29.30
CA ASP A 266 7.85 -10.56 30.23
C ASP A 266 8.12 -11.61 31.34
N ASP A 267 7.30 -12.67 31.43
CA ASP A 267 7.36 -13.66 32.51
C ASP A 267 8.47 -14.70 32.37
N ILE A 268 9.19 -14.74 31.22
CA ILE A 268 10.35 -15.60 31.03
C ILE A 268 11.66 -14.82 31.26
N LYS A 269 12.23 -14.98 32.46
CA LYS A 269 13.64 -14.63 32.72
C LYS A 269 14.57 -15.57 31.94
N ILE A 270 14.96 -15.18 30.73
CA ILE A 270 16.03 -15.83 29.97
C ILE A 270 17.35 -15.51 30.67
N THR A 271 18.06 -16.54 31.15
CA THR A 271 19.38 -16.37 31.79
C THR A 271 20.44 -16.76 30.77
N VAL A 272 21.13 -15.76 30.21
CA VAL A 272 22.30 -15.97 29.34
C VAL A 272 23.45 -16.47 30.20
N LYS A 273 24.10 -17.57 29.84
CA LYS A 273 25.38 -17.95 30.46
C LYS A 273 26.46 -17.06 29.83
N GLU A 274 26.98 -16.10 30.57
CA GLU A 274 28.32 -15.60 30.31
C GLU A 274 29.30 -16.75 30.60
N GLU A 275 29.95 -17.29 29.58
CA GLU A 275 31.02 -18.27 29.78
C GLU A 275 32.23 -17.57 30.41
N ASN A 276 32.54 -17.96 31.64
CA ASN A 276 33.81 -17.70 32.29
C ASN A 276 34.95 -18.23 31.41
N THR A 277 35.78 -17.34 30.86
CA THR A 277 37.13 -17.72 30.42
C THR A 277 37.99 -17.96 31.66
N LEU A 278 38.24 -19.23 31.96
CA LEU A 278 39.43 -19.68 32.65
C LEU A 278 40.64 -19.32 31.78
N GLU A 279 41.45 -18.33 32.19
CA GLU A 279 42.86 -18.30 31.81
C GLU A 279 43.66 -18.89 32.98
N ASP A 280 44.14 -20.10 32.73
CA ASP A 280 45.09 -20.83 33.57
C ASP A 280 46.38 -20.04 33.79
N GLU A 281 46.83 -20.06 35.03
CA GLU A 281 48.19 -19.71 35.45
C GLU A 281 49.24 -20.58 34.72
N ASN A 282 50.29 -19.98 34.16
CA ASN A 282 51.67 -20.11 34.70
C ASN A 282 52.80 -19.73 33.72
N LYS A 283 53.79 -19.01 34.29
CA LYS A 283 55.24 -18.98 34.01
C LYS A 283 55.70 -18.38 32.67
N PHE A 284 56.52 -17.32 32.75
CA PHE A 284 57.98 -17.46 32.90
C PHE A 284 58.64 -16.14 33.36
N SER A 285 59.66 -16.34 34.18
CA SER A 285 60.64 -15.42 34.74
C SER A 285 61.44 -14.60 33.72
N ASN A 286 61.67 -13.31 34.02
CA ASN A 286 62.99 -12.72 34.30
C ASN A 286 62.83 -11.29 34.82
#